data_AF-A0A382UYS2-F1
#
_entry.id   AF-A0A382UYS2-F1
#
_cell.length_a   1.000
_cell.length_b   1.000
_cell.length_c   1.000
_cell.angle_alpha   90.00
_cell.angle_beta   90.00
_cell.angle_gamma   90.00
#
_symmetry.space_group_name_H-M   'P 1'
#
loop_
_entity.id
_entity.type
_entity.pdbx_description
1 polymer ?
#
loop_
_entity_poly.entity_id
_entity_poly.type
_entity_poly.pdbx_seq_one_letter_code
_entity_poly.pdbx_strand_id
1 'polypeptide(L)'
;MRIVVAILLLLAILAAAGTAVLVKGLLDSEPTAQVETPTEPEVEVVTQQETYVLVAEDELLSGKEISSRDVSFKPWPEEMLSDEFIVSEKSNSKVIDEFVGAIARVTIPAGIPLTRDMIFRRSTAGFLSGILSPGMRAVSVAIQPQTGAAGFILPGDFVDVIVTYNFQTNDQSQGNR
;
A
#
# COMPACT_ATOMS: atom_id res chain seq x y z
N MET A 1 -68.05 -18.95 -56.79
CA MET A 1 -66.63 -18.57 -56.54
C MET A 1 -66.46 -17.29 -55.74
N ARG A 2 -67.14 -16.17 -56.06
CA ARG A 2 -66.96 -14.86 -55.38
C ARG A 2 -67.27 -14.84 -53.88
N ILE A 3 -68.31 -15.57 -53.43
CA ILE A 3 -68.71 -15.63 -52.01
C ILE A 3 -67.69 -16.41 -51.17
N VAL A 4 -67.13 -17.51 -51.70
CA VAL A 4 -66.09 -18.29 -51.02
C VAL A 4 -64.82 -17.46 -50.86
N VAL A 5 -64.45 -16.67 -51.87
CA VAL A 5 -63.32 -15.73 -51.81
C VAL A 5 -63.57 -14.62 -50.78
N ALA A 6 -64.80 -14.10 -50.67
CA ALA A 6 -65.15 -13.10 -49.66
C ALA A 6 -65.08 -13.66 -48.22
N ILE A 7 -65.52 -14.90 -48.00
CA ILE A 7 -65.41 -15.58 -46.70
C ILE A 7 -63.94 -15.84 -46.35
N LEU A 8 -63.13 -16.30 -47.31
CA LEU A 8 -61.70 -16.49 -47.11
C LEU A 8 -60.96 -15.18 -46.81
N LEU A 9 -61.32 -14.08 -47.46
CA LEU A 9 -60.75 -12.76 -47.18
C LEU A 9 -61.13 -12.27 -45.78
N LEU A 10 -62.38 -12.46 -45.34
CA LEU A 10 -62.83 -12.05 -44.02
C LEU A 10 -62.12 -12.86 -42.92
N LEU A 11 -61.94 -14.17 -43.15
CA LEU A 11 -61.20 -15.05 -42.24
C LEU A 11 -59.71 -14.71 -42.19
N ALA A 12 -59.10 -14.34 -43.33
CA ALA A 12 -57.72 -13.87 -43.38
C ALA A 12 -57.51 -12.55 -42.63
N ILE A 13 -58.46 -11.62 -42.73
CA ILE A 13 -58.41 -10.33 -41.99
C ILE A 13 -58.55 -10.57 -40.49
N LEU A 14 -59.45 -11.47 -40.06
CA LEU A 14 -59.59 -11.85 -38.65
C LEU A 14 -58.33 -12.51 -38.11
N ALA A 15 -57.70 -13.40 -38.89
CA ALA A 15 -56.44 -14.04 -38.51
C ALA A 15 -55.30 -13.01 -38.39
N ALA A 16 -55.20 -12.06 -39.33
CA ALA A 16 -54.20 -10.99 -39.29
C ALA A 16 -54.41 -10.03 -38.12
N ALA A 17 -55.67 -9.70 -37.78
CA ALA A 17 -55.99 -8.90 -36.62
C ALA A 17 -55.63 -9.64 -35.31
N GLY A 18 -55.93 -10.94 -35.25
CA GLY A 18 -55.57 -11.80 -34.12
C GLY A 18 -54.07 -11.89 -33.91
N THR A 19 -53.28 -12.09 -34.98
CA THR A 19 -51.82 -12.13 -34.87
C THR A 19 -51.22 -10.78 -34.50
N ALA A 20 -51.76 -9.66 -34.99
CA ALA A 20 -51.29 -8.33 -34.61
C ALA A 20 -51.47 -8.03 -33.11
N VAL A 21 -52.61 -8.43 -32.53
CA VAL A 21 -52.87 -8.28 -31.07
C VAL A 21 -51.92 -9.16 -30.26
N LEU A 22 -51.65 -10.38 -30.73
CA LEU A 22 -50.80 -11.34 -30.04
C LEU A 22 -49.32 -10.94 -30.10
N VAL A 23 -48.86 -10.43 -31.26
CA VAL A 23 -47.52 -9.88 -31.46
C VAL A 23 -47.33 -8.61 -30.63
N LYS A 24 -48.33 -7.72 -30.55
CA LYS A 24 -48.25 -6.53 -29.69
C LYS A 24 -48.12 -6.91 -28.22
N GLY A 25 -48.88 -7.91 -27.74
CA GLY A 25 -48.73 -8.43 -26.39
C GLY A 25 -47.36 -9.07 -26.11
N LEU A 26 -46.71 -9.64 -27.15
CA LEU A 26 -45.35 -10.20 -27.07
C LEU A 26 -44.25 -9.15 -27.20
N LEU A 27 -44.47 -8.03 -27.90
CA LEU A 27 -43.55 -6.89 -27.93
C LEU A 27 -43.67 -6.01 -26.69
N ASP A 28 -44.88 -5.86 -26.12
CA ASP A 28 -45.08 -5.27 -24.79
C ASP A 28 -44.56 -6.22 -23.68
N SER A 29 -44.42 -7.51 -24.00
CA SER A 29 -43.71 -8.52 -23.20
C SER A 29 -42.30 -8.73 -23.74
N GLU A 30 -41.53 -7.67 -23.94
CA GLU A 30 -40.09 -7.83 -23.75
C GLU A 30 -39.91 -8.44 -22.34
N PRO A 31 -39.20 -9.57 -22.20
CA PRO A 31 -38.63 -9.91 -20.91
C PRO A 31 -37.78 -8.71 -20.54
N THR A 32 -38.27 -7.94 -19.58
CA THR A 32 -37.43 -7.03 -18.82
C THR A 32 -36.43 -7.91 -18.05
N ALA A 33 -35.44 -8.42 -18.77
CA ALA A 33 -34.12 -8.62 -18.22
C ALA A 33 -33.44 -7.25 -18.39
N GLN A 34 -33.25 -6.42 -17.38
CA GLN A 34 -33.47 -6.54 -15.94
C GLN A 34 -33.82 -5.14 -15.47
N VAL A 35 -34.98 -4.98 -14.85
CA VAL A 35 -35.11 -4.17 -13.65
C VAL A 35 -36.12 -4.96 -12.84
N GLU A 36 -35.61 -6.01 -12.18
CA GLU A 36 -36.01 -6.14 -10.79
C GLU A 36 -35.91 -4.71 -10.25
N THR A 37 -37.04 -4.12 -9.91
CA THR A 37 -37.08 -3.38 -8.68
C THR A 37 -36.91 -4.51 -7.67
N PRO A 38 -35.71 -4.80 -7.11
CA PRO A 38 -35.72 -5.05 -5.69
C PRO A 38 -36.62 -3.96 -5.14
N THR A 39 -37.53 -4.29 -4.24
CA THR A 39 -37.65 -3.43 -3.07
C THR A 39 -36.23 -2.99 -2.80
N GLU A 40 -35.87 -1.77 -3.18
CA GLU A 40 -34.69 -1.15 -2.65
C GLU A 40 -35.14 -1.16 -1.18
N PRO A 41 -34.58 -2.03 -0.29
CA PRO A 41 -34.29 -1.45 0.99
C PRO A 41 -33.61 -0.16 0.58
N GLU A 42 -34.10 0.95 1.10
CA GLU A 42 -33.28 2.11 1.29
C GLU A 42 -31.88 1.57 1.68
N VAL A 43 -31.05 1.31 0.67
CA VAL A 43 -29.64 1.29 0.80
C VAL A 43 -29.51 2.78 0.91
N GLU A 44 -29.68 3.24 2.15
CA GLU A 44 -28.88 4.33 2.65
C GLU A 44 -27.59 4.13 1.91
N VAL A 45 -27.36 4.97 0.90
CA VAL A 45 -26.03 5.23 0.42
C VAL A 45 -25.40 5.75 1.70
N VAL A 46 -24.92 4.80 2.52
CA VAL A 46 -23.99 5.05 3.58
C VAL A 46 -22.95 5.74 2.74
N THR A 47 -22.94 7.05 2.90
CA THR A 47 -21.96 7.93 2.34
C THR A 47 -20.74 7.50 3.14
N GLN A 48 -20.19 6.32 2.82
CA GLN A 48 -19.02 5.76 3.44
C GLN A 48 -18.01 6.86 3.20
N GLN A 49 -17.66 7.56 4.27
CA GLN A 49 -16.79 8.70 4.15
C GLN A 49 -15.49 8.04 3.70
N GLU A 50 -15.17 8.22 2.41
CA GLU A 50 -14.04 7.52 1.81
C GLU A 50 -12.79 8.04 2.49
N THR A 51 -12.37 7.35 3.54
CA THR A 51 -11.17 7.68 4.26
C THR A 51 -10.03 7.12 3.44
N TYR A 52 -9.07 7.98 3.11
CA TYR A 52 -7.92 7.58 2.32
C TYR A 52 -6.77 7.22 3.25
N VAL A 53 -6.17 6.05 3.03
CA VAL A 53 -4.99 5.59 3.77
C VAL A 53 -3.76 5.67 2.89
N LEU A 54 -2.64 6.12 3.45
CA LEU A 54 -1.35 6.14 2.74
C LEU A 54 -0.81 4.71 2.64
N VAL A 55 -0.57 4.25 1.42
CA VAL A 55 -0.13 2.89 1.09
C VAL A 55 1.17 2.94 0.29
N ALA A 56 2.05 1.96 0.49
CA ALA A 56 3.26 1.79 -0.31
C ALA A 56 2.89 1.28 -1.71
N GLU A 57 3.30 1.95 -2.77
CA GLU A 57 3.09 1.45 -4.15
C GLU A 57 4.16 0.45 -4.55
N ASP A 58 5.40 0.67 -4.11
CA ASP A 58 6.54 -0.21 -4.33
C ASP A 58 7.12 -0.68 -2.99
N GLU A 59 7.96 -1.71 -3.04
CA GLU A 59 8.70 -2.16 -1.86
C GLU A 59 9.64 -1.04 -1.33
N LEU A 60 9.51 -0.74 -0.05
CA LEU A 60 10.33 0.22 0.67
C LEU A 60 11.30 -0.53 1.58
N LEU A 61 12.54 -0.70 1.12
CA LEU A 61 13.58 -1.32 1.93
C LEU A 61 13.91 -0.44 3.15
N SER A 62 14.29 -1.06 4.27
CA SER A 62 14.79 -0.33 5.43
C SER A 62 15.95 0.60 5.04
N GLY A 63 15.86 1.86 5.47
CA GLY A 63 16.82 2.90 5.11
C GLY A 63 16.55 3.60 3.77
N LYS A 64 15.59 3.14 2.96
CA LYS A 64 15.18 3.82 1.71
C LYS A 64 14.45 5.13 2.05
N GLU A 65 14.81 6.19 1.33
CA GLU A 65 14.09 7.45 1.36
C GLU A 65 12.84 7.37 0.49
N ILE A 66 11.72 7.83 1.03
CA ILE A 66 10.40 7.81 0.41
C ILE A 66 10.27 9.00 -0.53
N SER A 67 10.02 8.70 -1.81
CA SER A 67 9.66 9.69 -2.83
C SER A 67 8.14 9.73 -3.07
N SER A 68 7.65 10.74 -3.78
CA SER A 68 6.22 10.86 -4.10
C SER A 68 5.67 9.71 -4.96
N ARG A 69 6.54 8.91 -5.60
CA ARG A 69 6.13 7.75 -6.42
C ARG A 69 6.00 6.47 -5.61
N ASP A 70 6.65 6.42 -4.46
CA ASP A 70 6.72 5.24 -3.60
C ASP A 70 5.45 5.03 -2.76
N VAL A 71 4.61 6.08 -2.65
CA VAL A 71 3.41 6.09 -1.79
C VAL A 71 2.23 6.73 -2.49
N SER A 72 1.02 6.25 -2.19
CA SER A 72 -0.23 6.83 -2.69
C SER A 72 -1.34 6.70 -1.66
N PHE A 73 -2.36 7.55 -1.78
CA PHE A 73 -3.56 7.45 -0.96
C PHE A 73 -4.59 6.57 -1.66
N LYS A 74 -4.99 5.46 -1.02
CA LYS A 74 -6.02 4.53 -1.52
C LYS A 74 -7.27 4.60 -0.66
N PRO A 75 -8.48 4.46 -1.25
CA PRO A 75 -9.71 4.41 -0.49
C PRO A 75 -9.70 3.19 0.43
N TRP A 76 -10.07 3.38 1.68
CA TRP A 76 -10.05 2.33 2.70
C TRP A 76 -11.38 2.27 3.45
N PRO A 77 -11.97 1.08 3.66
CA PRO A 77 -13.20 0.93 4.42
C PRO A 77 -13.02 1.35 5.88
N GLU A 78 -13.97 2.12 6.43
CA GLU A 78 -13.90 2.63 7.80
C GLU A 78 -13.80 1.52 8.86
N GLU A 79 -14.46 0.39 8.61
CA GLU A 79 -14.44 -0.80 9.49
C GLU A 79 -13.05 -1.41 9.66
N MET A 80 -12.12 -1.13 8.72
CA MET A 80 -10.75 -1.63 8.72
C MET A 80 -9.72 -0.54 9.01
N LEU A 81 -10.14 0.63 9.48
CA LEU A 81 -9.22 1.68 9.91
C LEU A 81 -8.63 1.34 11.27
N SER A 82 -7.31 1.53 11.37
CA SER A 82 -6.58 1.52 12.63
C SER A 82 -6.10 2.93 12.93
N ASP A 83 -6.10 3.32 14.21
CA ASP A 83 -5.63 4.63 14.67
C ASP A 83 -4.14 4.89 14.32
N GLU A 84 -3.38 3.84 14.04
CA GLU A 84 -1.97 3.92 13.69
C GLU A 84 -1.73 4.28 12.21
N PHE A 85 -2.73 4.11 11.35
CA PHE A 85 -2.61 4.39 9.92
C PHE A 85 -2.55 5.89 9.64
N ILE A 86 -1.80 6.23 8.60
CA ILE A 86 -1.79 7.60 8.09
C ILE A 86 -3.04 7.80 7.23
N VAL A 87 -4.06 8.40 7.85
CA VAL A 87 -5.36 8.71 7.23
C VAL A 87 -5.44 10.15 6.74
N SER A 88 -6.20 10.35 5.67
CA SER A 88 -6.55 11.67 5.14
C SER A 88 -8.01 11.66 4.66
N GLU A 89 -8.76 12.74 4.96
CA GLU A 89 -10.14 12.94 4.49
C GLU A 89 -10.23 13.17 2.97
N LYS A 90 -9.11 13.50 2.33
CA LYS A 90 -9.02 13.69 0.89
C LYS A 90 -7.76 13.00 0.36
N SER A 91 -7.87 12.35 -0.81
CA SER A 91 -6.71 12.01 -1.62
C SER A 91 -6.05 13.31 -2.10
N ASN A 92 -5.15 13.84 -1.30
CA ASN A 92 -4.51 15.14 -1.56
C ASN A 92 -3.01 14.96 -1.61
N SER A 93 -2.43 15.27 -2.78
CA SER A 93 -0.98 15.27 -3.02
C SER A 93 -0.21 16.11 -2.00
N LYS A 94 -0.83 17.14 -1.40
CA LYS A 94 -0.18 18.00 -0.41
C LYS A 94 0.14 17.28 0.91
N VAL A 95 -0.64 16.25 1.26
CA VAL A 95 -0.38 15.42 2.44
C VAL A 95 0.76 14.45 2.15
N ILE A 96 0.88 13.97 0.91
CA ILE A 96 2.01 13.14 0.46
C ILE A 96 3.34 13.91 0.64
N ASP A 97 3.37 15.21 0.36
CA ASP A 97 4.56 16.06 0.55
C ASP A 97 5.05 16.09 2.03
N GLU A 98 4.19 15.78 2.99
CA GLU A 98 4.56 15.61 4.40
C GLU A 98 5.28 14.27 4.67
N PHE A 99 5.18 13.30 3.78
CA PHE A 99 5.84 12.01 3.93
C PHE A 99 7.01 11.83 2.97
N VAL A 100 7.06 12.65 1.91
CA VAL A 100 8.23 12.75 1.03
C VAL A 100 9.46 13.20 1.85
N GLY A 101 10.58 12.51 1.61
CA GLY A 101 11.84 12.70 2.33
C GLY A 101 11.93 11.99 3.70
N ALA A 102 10.87 11.27 4.11
CA ALA A 102 10.95 10.34 5.22
C ALA A 102 11.76 9.09 4.82
N ILE A 103 12.31 8.37 5.80
CA ILE A 103 13.04 7.13 5.62
C ILE A 103 12.23 5.99 6.23
N ALA A 104 12.18 4.84 5.55
CA ALA A 104 11.62 3.61 6.10
C ALA A 104 12.51 3.03 7.23
N ARG A 105 11.93 2.78 8.42
CA ARG A 105 12.60 2.12 9.54
C ARG A 105 12.74 0.62 9.32
N VAL A 106 11.72 0.02 8.73
CA VAL A 106 11.62 -1.41 8.42
C VAL A 106 11.41 -1.60 6.93
N THR A 107 11.58 -2.82 6.44
CA THR A 107 11.18 -3.14 5.06
C THR A 107 9.65 -3.23 4.99
N ILE A 108 9.04 -2.45 4.11
CA ILE A 108 7.59 -2.37 3.91
C ILE A 108 7.29 -2.91 2.50
N PRO A 109 6.56 -4.03 2.36
CA PRO A 109 6.13 -4.53 1.06
C PRO A 109 5.14 -3.58 0.37
N ALA A 110 5.03 -3.69 -0.96
CA ALA A 110 4.03 -2.98 -1.74
C ALA A 110 2.60 -3.37 -1.30
N GLY A 111 1.68 -2.42 -1.35
CA GLY A 111 0.27 -2.58 -0.98
C GLY A 111 -0.02 -2.48 0.53
N ILE A 112 1.00 -2.30 1.37
CA ILE A 112 0.83 -2.20 2.82
C ILE A 112 0.55 -0.75 3.26
N PRO A 113 -0.45 -0.53 4.13
CA PRO A 113 -0.68 0.75 4.79
C PRO A 113 0.53 1.21 5.60
N LEU A 114 0.93 2.46 5.46
CA LEU A 114 2.00 3.06 6.25
C LEU A 114 1.47 3.50 7.61
N THR A 115 2.23 3.17 8.65
CA THR A 115 2.05 3.73 10.00
C THR A 115 3.16 4.73 10.32
N ARG A 116 2.94 5.58 11.33
CA ARG A 116 3.95 6.54 11.80
C ARG A 116 5.23 5.87 12.33
N ASP A 117 5.12 4.66 12.84
CA ASP A 117 6.27 3.91 13.39
C ASP A 117 7.12 3.26 12.29
N MET A 118 6.56 3.02 11.11
CA MET A 118 7.30 2.45 9.99
C MET A 118 8.23 3.46 9.32
N ILE A 119 8.04 4.77 9.53
CA ILE A 119 8.77 5.83 8.85
C ILE A 119 9.34 6.85 9.85
N PHE A 120 10.36 7.59 9.43
CA PHE A 120 10.86 8.72 10.22
C PHE A 120 11.48 9.80 9.34
N ARG A 121 11.39 11.05 9.75
CA ARG A 121 12.04 12.16 9.04
C ARG A 121 13.42 12.44 9.63
N ARG A 122 14.39 12.67 8.74
CA ARG A 122 15.76 13.11 9.11
C ARG A 122 15.81 14.51 9.74
N SER A 123 14.71 15.27 9.74
CA SER A 123 14.67 16.64 10.30
C SER A 123 14.91 16.67 11.81
N THR A 124 14.68 15.57 12.52
CA THR A 124 15.19 15.38 13.87
C THR A 124 16.61 14.83 13.73
N ALA A 125 17.60 15.67 14.04
CA ALA A 125 18.99 15.26 14.14
C ALA A 125 19.09 13.89 14.83
N GLY A 126 19.93 12.98 14.29
CA GLY A 126 20.41 11.73 14.87
C GLY A 126 19.36 10.73 15.39
N PHE A 127 19.36 9.49 14.90
CA PHE A 127 18.60 8.37 15.49
C PHE A 127 18.70 8.33 17.03
N LEU A 128 19.89 8.60 17.59
CA LEU A 128 20.09 8.72 19.04
C LEU A 128 19.37 9.92 19.67
N SER A 129 19.39 11.10 19.05
CA SER A 129 18.71 12.28 19.58
C SER A 129 17.19 12.21 19.49
N GLY A 130 16.65 11.32 18.65
CA GLY A 130 15.23 10.99 18.62
C GLY A 130 14.75 10.05 19.73
N ILE A 131 15.65 9.30 20.39
CA ILE A 131 15.31 8.35 21.47
C ILE A 131 15.68 8.87 22.87
N LEU A 132 16.33 10.03 22.98
CA LEU A 132 16.72 10.60 24.28
C LEU A 132 15.53 11.23 24.98
N SER A 133 15.30 10.87 26.25
CA SER A 133 14.32 11.54 27.11
C SER A 133 14.70 13.00 27.38
N PRO A 134 13.73 13.90 27.68
CA PRO A 134 14.01 15.29 27.98
C PRO A 134 15.08 15.45 29.07
N GLY A 135 16.11 16.27 28.79
CA GLY A 135 17.23 16.52 29.70
C GLY A 135 18.41 15.56 29.57
N MET A 136 18.32 14.50 28.76
CA MET A 136 19.42 13.56 28.53
C MET A 136 20.32 14.00 27.35
N ARG A 137 21.59 13.56 27.37
CA ARG A 137 22.59 13.83 26.31
C ARG A 137 23.33 12.56 25.95
N ALA A 138 23.47 12.27 24.65
CA ALA A 138 24.33 11.20 24.16
C ALA A 138 25.78 11.69 24.05
N VAL A 139 26.73 10.85 24.48
CA VAL A 139 28.17 11.10 24.34
C VAL A 139 28.85 9.85 23.79
N SER A 140 29.82 10.04 22.89
CA SER A 140 30.65 8.94 22.40
C SER A 140 31.90 8.81 23.27
N VAL A 141 32.17 7.59 23.74
CA VAL A 141 33.41 7.25 24.46
C VAL A 141 34.23 6.35 23.57
N ALA A 142 35.45 6.77 23.23
CA ALA A 142 36.38 5.91 22.50
C ALA A 142 36.86 4.78 23.42
N ILE A 143 36.69 3.54 22.98
CA ILE A 143 37.26 2.36 23.64
C ILE A 143 38.40 1.80 22.79
N GLN A 144 39.49 1.44 23.45
CA GLN A 144 40.61 0.72 22.85
C GLN A 144 40.58 -0.72 23.40
N PRO A 145 41.10 -1.73 22.69
CA PRO A 145 41.16 -3.11 23.21
C PRO A 145 41.80 -3.21 24.60
N GLN A 146 42.77 -2.32 24.90
CA GLN A 146 43.41 -2.22 26.22
C GLN A 146 42.48 -1.70 27.33
N THR A 147 41.51 -0.85 27.01
CA THR A 147 40.53 -0.31 27.96
C THR A 147 39.21 -1.09 27.97
N GLY A 148 38.96 -1.92 26.97
CA GLY A 148 37.72 -2.71 26.82
C GLY A 148 37.55 -3.84 27.83
N ALA A 149 38.65 -4.34 28.41
CA ALA A 149 38.59 -5.41 29.42
C ALA A 149 38.17 -4.91 30.82
N ALA A 150 37.97 -3.60 31.02
CA ALA A 150 37.37 -2.96 32.21
C ALA A 150 37.74 -3.55 33.59
N GLY A 151 38.99 -4.00 33.79
CA GLY A 151 39.45 -4.59 35.05
C GLY A 151 38.98 -6.03 35.31
N PHE A 152 38.44 -6.71 34.31
CA PHE A 152 38.01 -8.12 34.35
C PHE A 152 39.12 -9.12 34.02
N ILE A 153 40.32 -8.63 33.64
CA ILE A 153 41.53 -9.46 33.52
C ILE A 153 42.45 -9.07 34.67
N LEU A 154 42.72 -10.02 35.56
CA LEU A 154 43.51 -9.87 36.77
C LEU A 154 44.80 -10.73 36.68
N PRO A 155 45.81 -10.47 37.53
CA PRO A 155 46.98 -11.32 37.61
C PRO A 155 46.60 -12.77 37.97
N GLY A 156 46.98 -13.72 37.11
CA GLY A 156 46.66 -15.15 37.28
C GLY A 156 45.55 -15.67 36.37
N ASP A 157 44.85 -14.78 35.64
CA ASP A 157 43.88 -15.20 34.65
C ASP A 157 44.55 -15.84 33.42
N PHE A 158 43.97 -16.92 32.94
CA PHE A 158 44.37 -17.56 31.69
C PHE A 158 43.52 -17.02 30.56
N VAL A 159 44.18 -16.49 29.52
CA VAL A 159 43.52 -15.89 28.37
C VAL A 159 44.08 -16.47 27.07
N ASP A 160 43.21 -16.65 26.09
CA ASP A 160 43.61 -17.03 24.73
C ASP A 160 43.92 -15.77 23.91
N VAL A 161 45.07 -15.77 23.24
CA VAL A 161 45.54 -14.61 22.44
C VAL A 161 45.57 -14.99 20.97
N ILE A 162 44.86 -14.22 20.15
CA ILE A 162 44.89 -14.35 18.68
C ILE A 162 45.69 -13.17 18.13
N VAL A 163 46.75 -13.47 17.38
CA VAL A 163 47.65 -12.46 16.81
C VAL A 163 47.53 -12.45 15.29
N THR A 164 47.34 -11.27 14.72
CA THR A 164 47.26 -11.06 13.27
C THR A 164 48.48 -10.26 12.80
N TYR A 165 49.21 -10.79 11.83
CA TYR A 165 50.34 -10.10 11.19
C TYR A 165 50.05 -9.82 9.72
N ASN A 166 50.32 -8.59 9.28
CA ASN A 166 50.35 -8.23 7.86
C ASN A 166 51.79 -8.24 7.37
N PHE A 167 52.11 -9.18 6.46
CA PHE A 167 53.41 -9.22 5.80
C PHE A 167 53.35 -8.34 4.54
N GLN A 168 54.10 -7.22 4.53
CA GLN A 168 54.36 -6.49 3.30
C GLN A 168 55.50 -7.20 2.56
N THR A 169 55.17 -7.88 1.46
CA THR A 169 56.17 -8.45 0.55
C THR A 169 56.72 -7.32 -0.31
N ASN A 170 57.97 -6.93 -0.08
CA ASN A 170 58.68 -6.01 -0.96
C ASN A 170 59.14 -6.80 -2.20
N ASP A 171 58.30 -6.84 -3.23
CA ASP A 171 58.71 -7.31 -4.56
C ASP A 171 59.63 -6.27 -5.21
N GLN A 172 60.92 -6.32 -4.85
CA GLN A 172 61.98 -5.74 -5.65
C GLN A 172 62.40 -6.78 -6.71
N SER A 173 61.52 -7.00 -7.70
CA SER A 173 61.89 -7.74 -8.89
C SER A 173 62.75 -6.86 -9.79
N GLN A 174 64.02 -7.22 -9.82
CA GLN A 174 65.06 -6.79 -10.74
C GLN A 174 64.54 -6.62 -12.18
N GLY A 175 64.46 -5.37 -12.65
CA GLY A 175 64.28 -5.03 -14.05
C GLY A 175 65.55 -4.39 -14.59
N ASN A 176 66.58 -5.19 -14.87
CA ASN A 176 67.73 -4.77 -15.68
C ASN A 176 67.80 -5.63 -16.94
N ARG A 177 67.27 -5.10 -18.04
CA ARG A 177 67.56 -5.51 -19.42
C ARG A 177 67.58 -4.27 -20.30
#